data_AF-A0A956EQY9-F1
#
_entry.id   AF-A0A956EQY9-F1
#
_cell.length_a   1.000
_cell.length_b   1.000
_cell.length_c   1.000
_cell.angle_alpha   90.00
_cell.angle_beta   90.00
_cell.angle_gamma   90.00
#
_symmetry.space_group_name_H-M   'P 1'
#
loop_
_entity.id
_entity.type
_entity.pdbx_description
1 polymer ?
#
loop_
_entity_poly.entity_id
_entity_poly.type
_entity_poly.pdbx_seq_one_letter_code
_entity_poly.pdbx_strand_id
1 'polypeptide(L)'
;MAAFVSNLADELSIFSDAGFHLRCFDAHPLREKALRRYATEKVFWRSPRVCAHCDVSIPKREVLLIGHLVDDPGDPLYEFNYLALDKRRLQDWKPYARFRELAAEFQNSDRYLSYYPLVEGKPFRAPPGKLGKAYVLPSRD
;
A
#
# COMPACT_ATOMS: atom_id res chain seq x y z
N MET A 1 5.95 8.31 11.91
CA MET A 1 6.19 6.94 11.41
C MET A 1 5.24 6.74 10.25
N ALA A 2 5.64 6.09 9.16
CA ALA A 2 4.68 5.78 8.10
C ALA A 2 3.79 4.62 8.57
N ALA A 3 2.50 4.68 8.28
CA ALA A 3 1.57 3.59 8.54
C ALA A 3 2.06 2.30 7.85
N PHE A 4 1.80 1.14 8.46
CA PHE A 4 2.11 -0.15 7.85
C PHE A 4 1.39 -0.31 6.51
N VAL A 5 0.09 0.01 6.46
CA VAL A 5 -0.68 0.08 5.21
C VAL A 5 -1.42 1.42 5.16
N SER A 6 -1.34 2.10 4.00
CA SER A 6 -1.98 3.40 3.79
C SER A 6 -3.42 3.30 3.27
N ASN A 7 -3.81 2.15 2.72
CA ASN A 7 -5.17 1.86 2.27
C ASN A 7 -5.99 1.26 3.43
N LEU A 8 -6.95 2.02 3.96
CA LEU A 8 -7.84 1.61 5.04
C LEU A 8 -8.85 0.52 4.63
N ALA A 9 -8.98 0.24 3.33
CA ALA A 9 -9.76 -0.89 2.83
C ALA A 9 -8.96 -2.21 2.83
N ASP A 10 -7.64 -2.16 2.99
CA ASP A 10 -6.81 -3.37 3.15
C ASP A 10 -7.14 -4.02 4.51
N GLU A 11 -7.29 -5.34 4.54
CA GLU A 11 -7.58 -6.08 5.77
C GLU A 11 -6.45 -5.99 6.82
N LEU A 12 -5.22 -5.71 6.38
CA LEU A 12 -4.08 -5.46 7.25
C LEU A 12 -4.06 -4.05 7.85
N SER A 13 -4.98 -3.17 7.46
CA SER A 13 -5.12 -1.82 8.05
C SER A 13 -5.30 -1.86 9.56
N ILE A 14 -5.85 -2.95 10.13
CA ILE A 14 -5.98 -3.16 11.57
C ILE A 14 -4.64 -3.15 12.34
N PHE A 15 -3.54 -3.45 11.64
CA PHE A 15 -2.19 -3.45 12.20
C PHE A 15 -1.43 -2.15 11.93
N SER A 16 -2.06 -1.18 11.25
CA SER A 16 -1.43 0.09 10.90
C SER A 16 -1.51 1.07 12.05
N ASP A 17 -0.36 1.61 12.47
CA ASP A 17 -0.23 2.54 13.60
C ASP A 17 -0.87 2.04 14.92
N ALA A 18 -0.93 0.71 15.10
CA ALA A 18 -1.52 0.07 16.28
C ALA A 18 -0.47 -0.64 17.14
N GLY A 19 -0.64 -0.56 18.47
CA GLY A 19 0.04 -1.43 19.42
C GLY A 19 -0.84 -2.63 19.79
N PHE A 20 -0.26 -3.83 19.84
CA PHE A 20 -0.98 -5.05 20.17
C PHE A 20 -0.12 -5.99 21.02
N HIS A 21 -0.76 -6.80 21.87
CA HIS A 21 -0.06 -7.85 22.58
C HIS A 21 0.48 -8.89 21.60
N LEU A 22 1.71 -9.38 21.82
CA LEU A 22 2.33 -10.41 21.00
C LEU A 22 1.42 -11.65 20.87
N ARG A 23 0.84 -12.12 21.98
CA ARG A 23 -0.07 -13.28 21.98
C ARG A 23 -1.32 -13.04 21.13
N CYS A 24 -1.87 -11.83 21.13
CA CYS A 24 -3.03 -11.49 20.31
C CYS A 24 -2.67 -11.47 18.82
N PHE A 25 -1.49 -10.93 18.48
CA PHE A 25 -0.99 -10.96 17.11
C PHE A 25 -0.71 -12.37 16.64
N ASP A 26 -0.05 -13.20 17.46
CA ASP A 26 0.24 -14.59 17.12
C ASP A 26 -1.01 -15.45 16.92
N ALA A 27 -2.11 -15.12 17.62
CA ALA A 27 -3.39 -15.79 17.46
C ALA A 27 -4.27 -15.19 16.34
N HIS A 28 -3.88 -14.08 15.72
CA HIS A 28 -4.73 -13.36 14.77
C HIS A 28 -4.79 -14.11 13.41
N PRO A 29 -5.95 -14.28 12.78
CA PRO A 29 -6.07 -14.99 11.49
C PRO A 29 -5.19 -14.40 10.37
N LEU A 30 -4.98 -13.09 10.39
CA LEU A 30 -4.17 -12.37 9.40
C LEU A 30 -2.66 -12.32 9.69
N ARG A 31 -2.19 -12.95 10.78
CA ARG A 31 -0.78 -12.90 11.22
C ARG A 31 0.19 -13.25 10.09
N GLU A 32 -0.01 -14.40 9.46
CA GLU A 32 0.89 -14.88 8.40
C GLU A 32 0.93 -13.93 7.21
N LYS A 33 -0.22 -13.35 6.83
CA LYS A 33 -0.30 -12.36 5.76
C LYS A 33 0.44 -11.07 6.14
N ALA A 34 0.24 -10.59 7.37
CA ALA A 34 0.93 -9.41 7.91
C ALA A 34 2.45 -9.61 7.92
N LEU A 35 2.94 -10.76 8.38
CA LEU A 35 4.37 -11.07 8.40
C LEU A 35 4.98 -11.13 6.99
N ARG A 36 4.28 -11.75 6.03
CA ARG A 36 4.71 -11.74 4.62
C ARG A 36 4.75 -10.33 4.05
N ARG A 37 3.70 -9.54 4.24
CA ARG A 37 3.65 -8.13 3.79
C ARG A 37 4.79 -7.32 4.40
N TYR A 38 5.02 -7.45 5.70
CA TYR A 38 6.12 -6.78 6.40
C TYR A 38 7.49 -7.17 5.85
N ALA A 39 7.72 -8.46 5.59
CA ALA A 39 8.97 -8.94 5.01
C ALA A 39 9.21 -8.33 3.62
N THR A 40 8.20 -8.33 2.74
CA THR A 40 8.28 -7.74 1.40
C THR A 40 8.52 -6.24 1.45
N GLU A 41 7.75 -5.51 2.27
CA GLU A 41 7.92 -4.07 2.43
C GLU A 41 9.29 -3.72 2.98
N LYS A 42 9.78 -4.44 3.99
CA LYS A 42 11.10 -4.21 4.56
C LYS A 42 12.21 -4.35 3.51
N VAL A 43 12.08 -5.31 2.60
CA VAL A 43 13.00 -5.45 1.45
C VAL A 43 12.83 -4.24 0.52
N PHE A 44 11.62 -3.96 0.04
CA PHE A 44 11.35 -2.84 -0.88
C PHE A 44 11.83 -1.47 -0.36
N TRP A 45 11.63 -1.19 0.93
CA TRP A 45 12.04 0.07 1.54
C TRP A 45 13.56 0.19 1.73
N ARG A 46 14.28 -0.94 1.79
CA ARG A 46 15.75 -1.01 1.93
C ARG A 46 16.47 -1.21 0.60
N SER A 47 15.77 -1.67 -0.44
CA SER A 47 16.35 -1.87 -1.76
C SER A 47 16.90 -0.56 -2.34
N PRO A 48 17.99 -0.63 -3.13
CA PRO A 48 18.43 0.49 -3.94
C PRO A 48 17.27 1.05 -4.77
N ARG A 49 17.20 2.37 -4.87
CA ARG A 49 16.14 3.05 -5.63
C ARG A 49 16.47 2.99 -7.12
N VAL A 50 16.26 1.83 -7.73
CA VAL A 50 16.49 1.63 -9.17
C VAL A 50 15.18 1.81 -9.91
N CYS A 51 15.20 2.59 -10.98
CA CYS A 51 14.01 2.88 -11.77
C CYS A 51 13.52 1.64 -12.52
N ALA A 52 12.29 1.20 -12.27
CA ALA A 52 11.69 0.07 -12.97
C ALA A 52 11.55 0.29 -14.50
N HIS A 53 11.65 1.54 -14.96
CA HIS A 53 11.62 1.87 -16.39
C HIS A 53 12.99 1.77 -17.07
N CYS A 54 14.04 2.33 -16.46
CA CYS A 54 15.34 2.53 -17.12
C CYS A 54 16.55 1.91 -16.40
N ASP A 55 16.32 1.23 -15.27
CA ASP A 55 17.34 0.54 -14.47
C ASP A 55 18.46 1.45 -13.91
N VAL A 56 18.18 2.75 -13.80
CA VAL A 56 19.12 3.74 -13.26
C VAL A 56 18.81 4.02 -11.78
N SER A 57 19.86 4.19 -10.98
CA SER A 57 19.74 4.65 -9.59
C SER A 57 19.15 6.07 -9.51
N ILE A 58 18.14 6.24 -8.65
CA ILE A 58 17.34 7.45 -8.54
C ILE A 58 17.73 8.20 -7.25
N PRO A 59 18.02 9.51 -7.33
CA PRO A 59 18.17 10.34 -6.15
C PRO A 59 16.89 10.35 -5.30
N LYS A 60 17.02 10.35 -3.97
CA LYS A 60 15.90 10.28 -3.02
C LYS A 60 14.79 11.33 -3.26
N ARG A 61 15.12 12.51 -3.78
CA ARG A 61 14.13 13.57 -4.08
C ARG A 61 13.31 13.29 -5.36
N GLU A 62 13.91 12.57 -6.30
CA GLU A 62 13.34 12.29 -7.62
C GLU A 62 12.61 10.94 -7.67
N VAL A 63 12.67 10.14 -6.60
CA VAL A 63 12.00 8.83 -6.56
C VAL A 63 10.51 8.99 -6.27
N LEU A 64 9.70 8.34 -7.11
CA LEU A 64 8.32 7.99 -6.81
C LEU A 64 8.30 6.51 -6.40
N LEU A 65 7.71 6.21 -5.25
CA LEU A 65 7.60 4.85 -4.74
C LEU A 65 6.14 4.45 -4.75
N ILE A 66 5.85 3.36 -5.45
CA ILE A 66 4.57 2.68 -5.44
C ILE A 66 4.73 1.49 -4.52
N GLY A 67 4.02 1.51 -3.40
CA GLY A 67 4.03 0.41 -2.44
C GLY A 67 3.15 -0.75 -2.89
N HIS A 68 2.53 -1.43 -1.94
CA HIS A 68 1.48 -2.39 -2.22
C HIS A 68 0.18 -1.71 -2.65
N LEU A 69 -0.50 -2.28 -3.64
CA LEU A 69 -1.81 -1.86 -4.15
C LEU A 69 -2.86 -2.95 -3.93
N VAL A 70 -2.59 -4.18 -4.41
CA VAL A 70 -3.53 -5.31 -4.41
C VAL A 70 -2.81 -6.65 -4.17
N ASP A 71 -3.48 -7.62 -3.55
CA ASP A 71 -2.91 -8.95 -3.29
C ASP A 71 -3.17 -9.98 -4.39
N ASP A 72 -4.24 -9.81 -5.17
CA ASP A 72 -4.65 -10.76 -6.20
C ASP A 72 -3.77 -10.63 -7.45
N PRO A 73 -2.99 -11.66 -7.83
CA PRO A 73 -2.19 -11.65 -9.07
C PRO A 73 -3.01 -11.59 -10.35
N GLY A 74 -4.32 -11.91 -10.29
CA GLY A 74 -5.25 -11.74 -11.40
C GLY A 74 -5.69 -10.29 -11.61
N ASP A 75 -5.45 -9.41 -10.63
CA ASP A 75 -5.80 -8.00 -10.74
C ASP A 75 -4.74 -7.25 -11.58
N PRO A 76 -5.15 -6.46 -12.60
CA PRO A 76 -4.23 -5.68 -13.42
C PRO A 76 -3.31 -4.73 -12.65
N LEU A 77 -3.68 -4.29 -11.45
CA LEU A 77 -2.82 -3.44 -10.61
C LEU A 77 -1.67 -4.18 -9.94
N TYR A 78 -1.72 -5.51 -9.88
CA TYR A 78 -0.73 -6.32 -9.19
C TYR A 78 0.67 -6.13 -9.75
N GLU A 79 0.80 -5.94 -11.07
CA GLU A 79 2.09 -5.71 -11.74
C GLU A 79 2.78 -4.40 -11.31
N PHE A 80 2.03 -3.46 -10.71
CA PHE A 80 2.55 -2.18 -10.25
C PHE A 80 2.88 -2.16 -8.76
N ASN A 81 2.70 -3.28 -8.05
CA ASN A 81 3.14 -3.41 -6.67
C ASN A 81 4.67 -3.21 -6.56
N TYR A 82 5.10 -2.45 -5.56
CA TYR A 82 6.51 -2.30 -5.16
C TYR A 82 7.43 -1.78 -6.28
N LEU A 83 7.04 -0.69 -6.95
CA LEU A 83 7.86 -0.04 -7.97
C LEU A 83 8.57 1.20 -7.44
N ALA A 84 9.81 1.41 -7.91
CA ALA A 84 10.50 2.69 -7.82
C ALA A 84 10.62 3.29 -9.22
N LEU A 85 10.20 4.55 -9.38
CA LEU A 85 10.20 5.25 -10.66
C LEU A 85 10.91 6.60 -10.51
N ASP A 86 11.65 7.00 -11.55
CA ASP A 86 12.23 8.34 -11.63
C ASP A 86 11.16 9.32 -12.10
N LYS A 87 10.77 10.28 -11.26
CA LYS A 87 9.76 11.29 -11.57
C LYS A 87 10.05 12.02 -12.88
N ARG A 88 11.32 12.22 -13.21
CA ARG A 88 11.77 12.96 -14.40
C ARG A 88 11.50 12.19 -15.70
N ARG A 89 11.30 10.88 -15.62
CA ARG A 89 11.09 9.98 -16.77
C ARG A 89 9.72 9.29 -16.73
N LEU A 90 8.82 9.75 -15.86
CA LEU A 90 7.52 9.12 -15.67
C LEU A 90 6.70 9.08 -16.97
N GLN A 91 6.82 10.12 -17.80
CA GLN A 91 6.14 10.21 -19.09
C GLN A 91 6.66 9.21 -20.12
N ASP A 92 7.91 8.76 -19.99
CA ASP A 92 8.53 7.79 -20.91
C ASP A 92 8.26 6.33 -20.51
N TRP A 93 7.77 6.13 -19.28
CA TRP A 93 7.43 4.81 -18.78
C TRP A 93 6.20 4.28 -19.55
N LYS A 94 6.43 3.37 -20.51
CA LYS A 94 5.39 2.85 -21.42
C LYS A 94 4.07 2.46 -20.72
N PRO A 95 4.08 1.79 -19.55
CA PRO A 95 2.86 1.45 -18.83
C PRO A 95 2.16 2.63 -18.15
N TYR A 96 2.72 3.85 -18.15
CA TYR A 96 2.22 4.97 -17.34
C TYR A 96 0.77 5.33 -17.64
N ALA A 97 0.37 5.35 -18.91
CA ALA A 97 -1.03 5.61 -19.28
C ALA A 97 -1.98 4.57 -18.66
N ARG A 98 -1.64 3.29 -18.80
CA ARG A 98 -2.40 2.16 -18.24
C ARG A 98 -2.41 2.17 -16.71
N PHE A 99 -1.25 2.43 -16.08
CA PHE A 99 -1.15 2.59 -14.64
C PHE A 99 -2.08 3.72 -14.16
N ARG A 100 -2.05 4.87 -14.82
CA ARG A 100 -2.86 6.03 -14.43
C ARG A 100 -4.35 5.73 -14.52
N GLU A 101 -4.80 5.04 -15.56
CA GLU A 101 -6.19 4.62 -15.73
C GLU A 101 -6.63 3.65 -14.64
N LEU A 102 -5.87 2.56 -14.44
CA LEU A 102 -6.17 1.55 -13.41
C LEU A 102 -6.12 2.14 -11.99
N ALA A 103 -5.13 2.98 -11.71
CA ALA A 103 -4.99 3.63 -10.41
C ALA A 103 -6.12 4.65 -10.16
N ALA A 104 -6.56 5.38 -11.19
CA ALA A 104 -7.71 6.26 -11.07
C ALA A 104 -9.00 5.48 -10.81
N GLU A 105 -9.24 4.37 -11.52
CA GLU A 105 -10.39 3.50 -11.30
C GLU A 105 -10.39 2.96 -9.86
N PHE A 106 -9.26 2.40 -9.43
CA PHE A 106 -9.11 1.85 -8.09
C PHE A 106 -9.28 2.91 -7.00
N GLN A 107 -8.67 4.09 -7.15
CA GLN A 107 -8.82 5.22 -6.24
C GLN A 107 -10.27 5.70 -6.10
N ASN A 108 -11.07 5.59 -7.16
CA ASN A 108 -12.48 6.01 -7.15
C ASN A 108 -13.45 4.88 -6.75
N SER A 109 -12.93 3.69 -6.44
CA SER A 109 -13.72 2.54 -5.98
C SER A 109 -13.73 2.42 -4.46
N ASP A 110 -14.60 1.57 -3.92
CA ASP A 110 -14.62 1.25 -2.48
C ASP A 110 -13.43 0.37 -2.03
N ARG A 111 -12.57 -0.04 -2.97
CA ARG A 111 -11.36 -0.84 -2.71
C ARG A 111 -10.18 0.02 -2.26
N TYR A 112 -10.26 1.34 -2.38
CA TYR A 112 -9.22 2.27 -1.97
C TYR A 112 -9.76 3.36 -1.06
N LEU A 113 -9.33 3.33 0.20
CA LEU A 113 -9.69 4.32 1.22
C LEU A 113 -8.42 4.89 1.83
N SER A 114 -7.92 6.00 1.30
CA SER A 114 -6.72 6.66 1.83
C SER A 114 -6.83 8.18 1.84
N TYR A 115 -6.00 8.80 2.68
CA TYR A 115 -5.77 10.24 2.68
C TYR A 115 -4.89 10.70 1.52
N TYR A 116 -4.12 9.78 0.93
CA TYR A 116 -3.19 10.06 -0.14
C TYR A 116 -3.75 9.55 -1.47
N PRO A 117 -3.70 10.33 -2.55
CA PRO A 117 -4.13 9.88 -3.85
C PRO A 117 -3.01 9.05 -4.50
N LEU A 118 -3.36 8.04 -5.30
CA LEU A 118 -2.42 7.32 -6.17
C LEU A 118 -2.06 8.14 -7.41
N VAL A 119 -3.03 8.91 -7.93
CA VAL A 119 -2.90 9.78 -9.10
C VAL A 119 -3.56 11.13 -8.85
N GLU A 120 -3.14 12.18 -9.56
CA GLU A 120 -3.71 13.52 -9.44
C GLU A 120 -5.24 13.50 -9.59
N GLY A 121 -5.94 14.06 -8.61
CA GLY A 121 -7.37 13.86 -8.41
C GLY A 121 -7.72 13.87 -6.93
N LYS A 122 -8.99 13.73 -6.54
CA LYS A 122 -9.40 13.86 -5.13
C LYS A 122 -9.06 12.59 -4.32
N PRO A 123 -8.30 12.69 -3.21
CA PRO A 123 -8.35 11.72 -2.13
C PRO A 123 -9.19 12.23 -0.94
N PHE A 124 -9.58 11.26 -0.11
CA PHE A 124 -10.44 11.28 1.09
C PHE A 124 -11.98 11.34 0.89
N ARG A 125 -12.62 10.16 0.97
CA ARG A 125 -13.95 9.97 1.57
C ARG A 125 -13.76 9.54 3.03
N ALA A 126 -14.14 10.38 4.00
CA ALA A 126 -14.19 9.92 5.39
C ALA A 126 -15.30 8.86 5.53
N PRO A 127 -15.04 7.65 6.05
CA PRO A 127 -16.14 6.85 6.56
C PRO A 127 -16.69 7.57 7.81
N PRO A 128 -17.99 7.86 7.91
CA PRO A 128 -18.55 8.35 9.15
C PRO A 128 -18.30 7.32 10.28
N GLY A 129 -17.54 7.71 11.31
CA GLY A 129 -17.46 6.97 12.57
C GLY A 129 -16.39 5.88 12.74
N LYS A 130 -15.32 5.81 11.92
CA LYS A 130 -14.22 4.82 12.07
C LYS A 130 -12.91 5.35 12.69
N LEU A 131 -12.95 6.39 13.52
CA LEU A 131 -11.80 6.73 14.38
C LEU A 131 -12.01 6.10 15.76
N GLY A 132 -11.27 5.03 16.03
CA GLY A 132 -11.11 4.45 17.36
C GLY A 132 -12.19 3.47 17.79
N LYS A 133 -12.16 2.23 17.28
CA LYS A 133 -12.65 1.10 18.06
C LYS A 133 -11.43 0.31 18.51
N ALA A 134 -11.19 0.26 19.82
CA ALA A 134 -10.34 -0.76 20.39
C ALA A 134 -10.91 -2.12 19.94
N TYR A 135 -10.12 -2.91 19.22
CA TYR A 135 -10.54 -4.25 18.82
C TYR A 135 -10.65 -5.11 20.08
N VAL A 136 -11.87 -5.28 20.58
CA VAL A 136 -12.18 -6.32 21.56
C VAL A 136 -12.29 -7.62 20.77
N LEU A 137 -11.29 -8.50 20.90
CA LEU A 137 -11.39 -9.85 20.36
C LEU A 137 -12.55 -10.57 21.07
N PRO A 138 -13.39 -11.35 20.36
CA PRO A 138 -14.41 -12.15 20.99
C PRO A 138 -13.76 -13.08 22.01
N SER A 139 -14.28 -13.10 23.24
CA SER A 139 -13.86 -14.06 24.25
C SER A 139 -14.13 -15.46 23.72
N ARG A 140 -13.13 -16.34 23.78
CA ARG A 140 -13.34 -17.77 23.62
C ARG A 140 -13.96 -18.26 24.93
N ASP A 141 -15.23 -18.61 24.88
CA ASP A 141 -15.84 -19.53 25.86
C ASP A 141 -15.22 -20.93 25.72
#